data_AF-A0A5A9GHS3-F1
#
_entry.id   AF-A0A5A9GHS3-F1
#
_cell.length_a   1.000
_cell.length_b   1.000
_cell.length_c   1.000
_cell.angle_alpha   90.00
_cell.angle_beta   90.00
_cell.angle_gamma   90.00
#
_symmetry.space_group_name_H-M   'P 1'
#
loop_
_entity.id
_entity.type
_entity.pdbx_description
1 polymer ?
#
loop_
_entity_poly.entity_id
_entity_poly.type
_entity_poly.pdbx_seq_one_letter_code
_entity_poly.pdbx_strand_id
1 'polypeptide(L)'
;MATLITETRVRITGTLHICGLYHAAITRGCASQKFLLPAHHISEVHMVDVTDDTQVYQRSLDSDIGRIKSALLRLGRFHDRNYYWMNPLFTVSTAVFGSFATYDYSKWVPSSVLGKIAHDILSEYIAFIVVLSGTVLLISLIRRHIEQKTIDQLETDNIELRNKVETLSDRIEEYPQNVHAVLKSILYLIGNELQFGAVDKNCERISLHVYNPARQNFKACGVWSPNPKYDCHEQLTCTAHKGFVSKVWEQDWYFDDKFTGNSKIYNNRQANEYGYTKEEINRLIMRSKVYGGLKIFDPAHKEALAVILVESTTNARFSEEQLRGKLAQQSPYISEMITLFRSFLLSDAVSAQHEGV
;
A
#
# COMPACT_ATOMS: atom_id res chain seq x y z
N MET A 1 -66.37 31.42 -49.75
CA MET A 1 -66.33 32.70 -49.00
C MET A 1 -65.88 32.33 -47.59
N ALA A 2 -64.67 32.66 -47.13
CA ALA A 2 -64.13 34.00 -46.88
C ALA A 2 -64.99 34.73 -45.82
N THR A 3 -64.49 35.27 -44.71
CA THR A 3 -63.12 35.39 -44.16
C THR A 3 -63.24 35.52 -42.61
N LEU A 4 -62.22 35.67 -41.74
CA LEU A 4 -60.82 36.11 -41.86
C LEU A 4 -59.96 35.43 -40.74
N ILE A 5 -58.63 35.52 -40.82
CA ILE A 5 -57.68 35.12 -39.76
C ILE A 5 -56.66 36.26 -39.57
N THR A 6 -56.35 36.60 -38.32
CA THR A 6 -55.19 37.40 -37.89
C THR A 6 -54.73 36.82 -36.55
N GLU A 7 -53.72 35.94 -36.51
CA GLU A 7 -52.28 36.24 -36.50
C GLU A 7 -51.83 37.29 -35.47
N THR A 8 -51.27 36.80 -34.36
CA THR A 8 -50.09 37.41 -33.72
C THR A 8 -49.12 36.30 -33.30
N ARG A 9 -47.96 36.20 -33.94
CA ARG A 9 -46.86 35.30 -33.54
C ARG A 9 -45.91 36.03 -32.59
N VAL A 10 -45.50 35.36 -31.52
CA VAL A 10 -44.23 35.65 -30.82
C VAL A 10 -43.42 34.36 -30.75
N ARG A 11 -42.13 34.42 -31.10
CA ARG A 11 -41.26 33.26 -31.32
C ARG A 11 -39.86 33.55 -30.78
N ILE A 12 -39.51 32.95 -29.66
CA ILE A 12 -38.13 32.87 -29.12
C ILE A 12 -37.97 31.47 -28.49
N THR A 13 -37.63 30.41 -29.23
CA THR A 13 -36.26 29.90 -29.49
C THR A 13 -35.27 30.06 -28.32
N GLY A 14 -34.98 28.98 -27.59
CA GLY A 14 -33.97 29.06 -26.52
C GLY A 14 -33.62 27.84 -25.66
N THR A 15 -33.78 26.58 -26.08
CA THR A 15 -33.20 25.43 -25.31
C THR A 15 -33.05 24.13 -26.11
N LEU A 16 -31.99 24.00 -26.93
CA LEU A 16 -31.56 22.69 -27.45
C LEU A 16 -30.08 22.67 -27.90
N HIS A 17 -29.14 22.90 -26.99
CA HIS A 17 -27.69 22.86 -27.30
C HIS A 17 -26.78 22.38 -26.15
N ILE A 18 -27.19 21.32 -25.44
CA ILE A 18 -26.37 20.72 -24.36
C ILE A 18 -26.01 19.23 -24.64
N CYS A 19 -26.72 18.53 -25.55
CA CYS A 19 -26.41 17.13 -25.88
C CYS A 19 -25.29 16.92 -26.92
N GLY A 20 -24.71 17.96 -27.50
CA GLY A 20 -23.71 17.83 -28.59
C GLY A 20 -22.26 17.64 -28.15
N LEU A 21 -21.88 18.10 -26.94
CA LEU A 21 -20.47 18.25 -26.56
C LEU A 21 -19.83 17.04 -25.87
N TYR A 22 -20.63 16.10 -25.34
CA TYR A 22 -20.09 14.93 -24.63
C TYR A 22 -19.63 13.77 -25.55
N HIS A 23 -19.99 13.78 -26.84
CA HIS A 23 -19.64 12.69 -27.77
C HIS A 23 -18.35 12.94 -28.57
N ALA A 24 -17.83 14.18 -28.58
CA ALA A 24 -16.64 14.56 -29.35
C ALA A 24 -15.30 14.37 -28.60
N ALA A 25 -15.34 14.16 -27.28
CA ALA A 25 -14.15 14.04 -26.44
C ALA A 25 -13.56 12.61 -26.39
N ILE A 26 -14.34 11.58 -26.72
CA ILE A 26 -13.95 10.16 -26.54
C ILE A 26 -13.33 9.56 -27.82
N THR A 27 -13.51 10.18 -28.99
CA THR A 27 -13.00 9.69 -30.29
C THR A 27 -11.66 10.26 -30.73
N ARG A 28 -11.01 11.13 -29.94
CA ARG A 28 -9.66 11.67 -30.24
C ARG A 28 -8.52 10.95 -29.51
N GLY A 29 -8.75 9.72 -29.07
CA GLY A 29 -7.79 8.86 -28.36
C GLY A 29 -7.18 7.72 -29.19
N CYS A 30 -7.35 7.68 -30.52
CA CYS A 30 -6.79 6.62 -31.35
C CYS A 30 -6.63 7.04 -32.83
N ALA A 31 -5.42 7.45 -33.24
CA ALA A 31 -4.88 7.33 -34.60
C ALA A 31 -3.51 8.04 -34.71
N SER A 32 -2.41 7.29 -34.61
CA SER A 32 -1.09 7.72 -35.08
C SER A 32 -0.58 6.80 -36.19
N GLN A 33 -1.17 6.93 -37.39
CA GLN A 33 -0.61 6.38 -38.61
C GLN A 33 -0.14 7.52 -39.52
N LYS A 34 1.18 7.54 -39.76
CA LYS A 34 1.80 8.46 -40.73
C LYS A 34 1.37 8.07 -42.14
N PHE A 35 0.79 9.01 -42.87
CA PHE A 35 0.70 8.93 -44.33
C PHE A 35 1.32 10.20 -44.93
N LEU A 36 2.33 10.01 -45.77
CA LEU A 36 3.06 11.06 -46.49
C LEU A 36 2.56 11.11 -47.93
N LEU A 37 1.89 12.19 -48.34
CA LEU A 37 1.70 12.58 -49.74
C LEU A 37 1.73 14.13 -49.85
N PRO A 38 2.02 14.69 -51.04
CA PRO A 38 2.82 15.92 -51.14
C PRO A 38 2.02 17.23 -51.18
N ALA A 39 2.76 18.32 -50.96
CA ALA A 39 2.25 19.67 -50.95
C ALA A 39 1.80 20.17 -52.32
N HIS A 40 0.68 20.91 -52.35
CA HIS A 40 0.35 21.85 -53.40
C HIS A 40 -0.14 23.17 -52.80
N HIS A 41 0.20 24.27 -53.47
CA HIS A 41 -0.13 25.66 -53.13
C HIS A 41 -1.52 25.88 -52.52
N ILE A 42 -1.56 26.51 -51.34
CA ILE A 42 -2.66 27.37 -50.91
C ILE A 42 -2.04 28.67 -50.38
N SER A 43 -2.65 29.80 -50.75
CA SER A 43 -2.14 31.16 -50.53
C SER A 43 -2.06 31.57 -49.06
N GLU A 44 -1.21 32.56 -48.77
CA GLU A 44 -1.19 33.28 -47.50
C GLU A 44 -2.55 33.93 -47.23
N VAL A 45 -3.32 33.34 -46.32
CA VAL A 45 -4.41 34.02 -45.63
C VAL A 45 -3.80 34.58 -44.36
N HIS A 46 -3.82 35.90 -44.19
CA HIS A 46 -3.54 36.54 -42.91
C HIS A 46 -4.55 36.03 -41.88
N MET A 47 -4.17 35.04 -41.07
CA MET A 47 -4.90 34.71 -39.86
C MET A 47 -4.70 35.85 -38.87
N VAL A 48 -5.74 36.67 -38.73
CA VAL A 48 -5.89 37.55 -37.57
C VAL A 48 -5.89 36.67 -36.33
N ASP A 49 -5.14 37.08 -35.31
CA ASP A 49 -4.89 36.28 -34.11
C ASP A 49 -6.10 36.33 -33.15
N VAL A 50 -7.16 35.56 -33.47
CA VAL A 50 -8.40 35.46 -32.68
C VAL A 50 -8.22 34.54 -31.43
N THR A 51 -6.98 34.30 -31.04
CA THR A 51 -6.62 33.29 -30.03
C THR A 51 -6.56 33.84 -28.60
N ASP A 52 -6.47 35.17 -28.42
CA ASP A 52 -6.29 35.80 -27.10
C ASP A 52 -7.65 36.05 -26.39
N ASP A 53 -8.61 36.69 -27.07
CA ASP A 53 -9.95 36.98 -26.53
C ASP A 53 -10.72 35.72 -26.09
N THR A 54 -10.55 34.61 -26.83
CA THR A 54 -11.18 33.33 -26.52
C THR A 54 -10.62 32.70 -25.25
N GLN A 55 -9.31 32.83 -24.97
CA GLN A 55 -8.72 32.38 -23.71
C GLN A 55 -9.14 33.25 -22.52
N VAL A 56 -9.26 34.57 -22.71
CA VAL A 56 -9.73 35.49 -21.66
C VAL A 56 -11.17 35.14 -21.26
N TYR A 57 -12.05 34.91 -22.24
CA TYR A 57 -13.44 34.52 -21.97
C TYR A 57 -13.53 33.18 -21.22
N GLN A 58 -12.73 32.19 -21.62
CA GLN A 58 -12.75 30.86 -21.01
C GLN A 58 -12.24 30.87 -19.55
N ARG A 59 -11.19 31.65 -19.25
CA ARG A 59 -10.72 31.88 -17.87
C ARG A 59 -11.76 32.59 -17.00
N SER A 60 -12.53 33.54 -17.56
CA SER A 60 -13.63 34.17 -16.84
C SER A 60 -14.73 33.15 -16.49
N LEU A 61 -15.12 32.33 -17.48
CA LEU A 61 -16.14 31.30 -17.30
C LEU A 61 -15.75 30.28 -16.21
N ASP A 62 -14.51 29.79 -16.23
CA ASP A 62 -14.00 28.87 -15.21
C ASP A 62 -13.95 29.50 -13.80
N SER A 63 -13.64 30.80 -13.71
CA SER A 63 -13.67 31.54 -12.45
C SER A 63 -15.08 31.62 -11.86
N ASP A 64 -16.08 31.96 -12.69
CA ASP A 64 -17.47 32.08 -12.25
C ASP A 64 -18.09 30.70 -11.95
N ILE A 65 -17.76 29.65 -12.72
CA ILE A 65 -18.12 28.26 -12.39
C ILE A 65 -17.50 27.87 -11.03
N GLY A 66 -16.25 28.24 -10.76
CA GLY A 66 -15.59 28.01 -9.47
C GLY A 66 -16.30 28.73 -8.31
N ARG A 67 -16.68 29.99 -8.50
CA ARG A 67 -17.45 30.78 -7.53
C ARG A 67 -18.81 30.13 -7.25
N ILE A 68 -19.56 29.76 -8.28
CA ILE A 68 -20.88 29.10 -8.16
C ILE A 68 -20.74 27.77 -7.40
N LYS A 69 -19.77 26.92 -7.76
CA LYS A 69 -19.48 25.67 -7.02
C LYS A 69 -19.18 25.94 -5.54
N SER A 70 -18.35 26.94 -5.25
CA SER A 70 -18.01 27.30 -3.87
C SER A 70 -19.22 27.81 -3.06
N ALA A 71 -20.12 28.55 -3.70
CA ALA A 71 -21.36 29.04 -3.09
C ALA A 71 -22.33 27.89 -2.81
N LEU A 72 -22.53 26.97 -3.77
CA LEU A 72 -23.34 25.78 -3.59
C LEU A 72 -22.80 24.87 -2.48
N LEU A 73 -21.48 24.69 -2.36
CA LEU A 73 -20.85 23.94 -1.26
C LEU A 73 -20.95 24.63 0.11
N ARG A 74 -21.08 25.96 0.16
CA ARG A 74 -21.38 26.70 1.40
C ARG A 74 -22.86 26.56 1.77
N LEU A 75 -23.75 26.69 0.80
CA LEU A 75 -25.20 26.51 0.99
C LEU A 75 -25.53 25.08 1.44
N GLY A 76 -24.89 24.08 0.82
CA GLY A 76 -25.02 22.66 1.18
C GLY A 76 -24.62 22.42 2.64
N ARG A 77 -23.40 22.81 3.04
CA ARG A 77 -22.93 22.67 4.43
C ARG A 77 -23.79 23.43 5.45
N PHE A 78 -24.35 24.58 5.06
CA PHE A 78 -25.30 25.30 5.89
C PHE A 78 -26.61 24.52 6.04
N HIS A 79 -27.15 23.98 4.95
CA HIS A 79 -28.33 23.12 4.98
C HIS A 79 -28.09 21.86 5.85
N ASP A 80 -26.95 21.19 5.71
CA ASP A 80 -26.61 19.97 6.47
C ASP A 80 -26.57 20.22 7.98
N ARG A 81 -25.86 21.28 8.38
CA ARG A 81 -25.72 21.68 9.79
C ARG A 81 -27.08 22.01 10.43
N ASN A 82 -28.05 22.43 9.63
CA ASN A 82 -29.35 22.88 10.09
C ASN A 82 -30.49 21.89 9.79
N TYR A 83 -30.27 20.86 8.98
CA TYR A 83 -31.30 19.94 8.47
C TYR A 83 -32.11 19.29 9.61
N TYR A 84 -31.43 18.85 10.67
CA TYR A 84 -32.08 18.18 11.81
C TYR A 84 -33.14 19.04 12.52
N TRP A 85 -33.01 20.37 12.54
CA TRP A 85 -34.02 21.27 13.11
C TRP A 85 -34.93 21.91 12.05
N MET A 86 -34.40 22.16 10.84
CA MET A 86 -35.19 22.69 9.71
C MET A 86 -36.26 21.69 9.25
N ASN A 87 -35.91 20.40 9.10
CA ASN A 87 -36.82 19.38 8.56
C ASN A 87 -38.11 19.20 9.39
N PRO A 88 -38.09 19.02 10.73
CA PRO A 88 -39.32 18.96 11.51
C PRO A 88 -40.08 20.29 11.47
N LEU A 89 -39.39 21.44 11.47
CA LEU A 89 -40.03 22.76 11.38
C LEU A 89 -40.77 22.96 10.06
N PHE A 90 -40.18 22.62 8.91
CA PHE A 90 -40.85 22.68 7.61
C PHE A 90 -41.94 21.62 7.48
N THR A 91 -41.79 20.44 8.10
CA THR A 91 -42.84 19.41 8.10
C THR A 91 -44.07 19.88 8.86
N VAL A 92 -43.89 20.39 10.09
CA VAL A 92 -44.99 20.96 10.90
C VAL A 92 -45.60 22.18 10.22
N SER A 93 -44.78 23.09 9.68
CA SER A 93 -45.23 24.24 8.91
C SER A 93 -46.10 23.81 7.71
N THR A 94 -45.64 22.86 6.89
CA THR A 94 -46.39 22.36 5.73
C THR A 94 -47.70 21.66 6.15
N ALA A 95 -47.71 20.92 7.27
CA ALA A 95 -48.92 20.28 7.78
C ALA A 95 -49.95 21.31 8.28
N VAL A 96 -49.50 22.33 9.02
CA VAL A 96 -50.35 23.40 9.56
C VAL A 96 -50.88 24.28 8.43
N PHE A 97 -50.01 24.87 7.60
CA PHE A 97 -50.42 25.73 6.49
C PHE A 97 -51.15 24.96 5.38
N GLY A 98 -50.84 23.67 5.17
CA GLY A 98 -51.58 22.82 4.25
C GLY A 98 -53.01 22.56 4.71
N SER A 99 -53.22 22.33 6.01
CA SER A 99 -54.57 22.22 6.60
C SER A 99 -55.34 23.53 6.43
N PHE A 100 -54.69 24.65 6.76
CA PHE A 100 -55.24 26.00 6.61
C PHE A 100 -55.54 26.37 5.14
N ALA A 101 -54.75 25.93 4.16
CA ALA A 101 -55.00 26.17 2.74
C ALA A 101 -56.29 25.51 2.20
N THR A 102 -56.86 24.55 2.94
CA THR A 102 -58.17 23.97 2.61
C THR A 102 -59.36 24.72 3.23
N TYR A 103 -59.09 25.74 4.05
CA TYR A 103 -60.12 26.51 4.74
C TYR A 103 -60.66 27.66 3.88
N ASP A 104 -61.98 27.84 3.89
CA ASP A 104 -62.65 28.93 3.19
C ASP A 104 -62.58 30.23 3.99
N TYR A 105 -61.49 30.98 3.78
CA TYR A 105 -61.21 32.26 4.44
C TYR A 105 -62.27 33.35 4.19
N SER A 106 -63.13 33.22 3.18
CA SER A 106 -64.21 34.20 2.93
C SER A 106 -65.21 34.30 4.10
N LYS A 107 -65.31 33.24 4.91
CA LYS A 107 -66.22 33.14 6.06
C LYS A 107 -65.63 33.65 7.37
N TRP A 108 -64.32 33.92 7.44
CA TRP A 108 -63.66 34.40 8.64
C TRP A 108 -63.45 35.91 8.55
N VAL A 109 -64.26 36.69 9.28
CA VAL A 109 -64.14 38.16 9.35
C VAL A 109 -63.61 38.58 10.73
N PRO A 110 -62.30 38.81 10.88
CA PRO A 110 -61.73 39.20 12.16
C PRO A 110 -62.13 40.61 12.60
N SER A 111 -62.49 40.74 13.89
CA SER A 111 -62.91 42.00 14.50
C SER A 111 -61.75 42.91 14.90
N SER A 112 -60.55 42.36 15.14
CA SER A 112 -59.35 43.13 15.52
C SER A 112 -58.53 43.58 14.30
N VAL A 113 -57.83 44.71 14.44
CA VAL A 113 -56.95 45.26 13.38
C VAL A 113 -55.86 44.27 13.00
N LEU A 114 -55.22 43.62 13.99
CA LEU A 114 -54.20 42.58 13.75
C LEU A 114 -54.78 41.36 13.04
N GLY A 115 -56.03 40.97 13.35
CA GLY A 115 -56.68 39.85 12.69
C GLY A 115 -56.95 40.13 11.22
N LYS A 116 -57.33 41.36 10.85
CA LYS A 116 -57.53 41.76 9.45
C LYS A 116 -56.22 41.68 8.65
N ILE A 117 -55.14 42.28 9.18
CA ILE A 117 -53.81 42.19 8.57
C ILE A 117 -53.37 40.72 8.40
N ALA A 118 -53.64 39.86 9.39
CA ALA A 118 -53.35 38.43 9.30
C ALA A 118 -54.21 37.70 8.26
N HIS A 119 -55.49 38.06 8.11
CA HIS A 119 -56.38 37.53 7.07
C HIS A 119 -55.92 37.93 5.67
N ASP A 120 -55.59 39.20 5.45
CA ASP A 120 -55.09 39.70 4.18
C ASP A 120 -53.81 38.94 3.76
N ILE A 121 -52.84 38.82 4.67
CA ILE A 121 -51.57 38.10 4.42
C ILE A 121 -51.80 36.59 4.22
N LEU A 122 -52.65 35.95 5.02
CA LEU A 122 -52.92 34.52 4.87
C LEU A 122 -53.65 34.22 3.55
N SER A 123 -54.70 34.98 3.22
CA SER A 123 -55.50 34.74 2.03
C SER A 123 -54.72 34.98 0.73
N GLU A 124 -53.80 35.96 0.70
CA GLU A 124 -52.96 36.24 -0.47
C GLU A 124 -51.76 35.28 -0.60
N TYR A 125 -51.07 34.93 0.51
CA TYR A 125 -49.76 34.24 0.43
C TYR A 125 -49.75 32.77 0.87
N ILE A 126 -50.82 32.20 1.45
CA ILE A 126 -50.76 30.83 2.00
C ILE A 126 -50.42 29.76 0.95
N ALA A 127 -50.95 29.87 -0.27
CA ALA A 127 -50.65 28.95 -1.36
C ALA A 127 -49.16 29.00 -1.74
N PHE A 128 -48.57 30.20 -1.77
CA PHE A 128 -47.14 30.38 -2.04
C PHE A 128 -46.27 29.79 -0.93
N ILE A 129 -46.65 30.00 0.34
CA ILE A 129 -45.93 29.44 1.51
C ILE A 129 -45.93 27.91 1.48
N VAL A 130 -47.07 27.27 1.19
CA VAL A 130 -47.19 25.80 1.10
C VAL A 130 -46.38 25.23 -0.07
N VAL A 131 -46.38 25.89 -1.24
CA VAL A 131 -45.54 25.47 -2.38
C VAL A 131 -44.05 25.63 -2.07
N LEU A 132 -43.66 26.74 -1.41
CA LEU A 132 -42.26 26.98 -1.03
C LEU A 132 -41.77 25.96 0.02
N SER A 133 -42.58 25.66 1.04
CA SER A 133 -42.19 24.67 2.06
C SER A 133 -42.13 23.26 1.48
N GLY A 134 -43.08 22.88 0.62
CA GLY A 134 -43.08 21.61 -0.09
C GLY A 134 -41.88 21.41 -1.01
N THR A 135 -41.47 22.44 -1.76
CA THR A 135 -40.27 22.38 -2.62
C THR A 135 -38.97 22.27 -1.83
N VAL A 136 -38.84 22.99 -0.71
CA VAL A 136 -37.68 22.87 0.20
C VAL A 136 -37.58 21.46 0.81
N LEU A 137 -38.70 20.86 1.21
CA LEU A 137 -38.73 19.47 1.69
C LEU A 137 -38.33 18.48 0.59
N LEU A 138 -38.88 18.62 -0.63
CA LEU A 138 -38.57 17.73 -1.75
C LEU A 138 -37.08 17.77 -2.14
N ILE A 139 -36.49 18.97 -2.24
CA ILE A 139 -35.05 19.14 -2.50
C ILE A 139 -34.23 18.46 -1.40
N SER A 140 -34.63 18.61 -0.13
CA SER A 140 -33.94 18.01 1.00
C SER A 140 -34.00 16.47 0.98
N LEU A 141 -35.13 15.88 0.58
CA LEU A 141 -35.28 14.43 0.42
C LEU A 141 -34.43 13.87 -0.72
N ILE A 142 -34.44 14.53 -1.89
CA ILE A 142 -33.62 14.14 -3.05
C ILE A 142 -32.14 14.17 -2.68
N ARG A 143 -31.71 15.24 -2.01
CA ARG A 143 -30.32 15.40 -1.58
C ARG A 143 -29.88 14.30 -0.62
N ARG A 144 -30.69 14.03 0.42
CA ARG A 144 -30.43 12.95 1.38
C ARG A 144 -30.29 11.58 0.68
N HIS A 145 -31.10 11.29 -0.32
CA HIS A 145 -31.02 10.03 -1.07
C HIS A 145 -29.72 9.89 -1.88
N ILE A 146 -29.20 11.00 -2.43
CA ILE A 146 -27.90 11.02 -3.13
C ILE A 146 -26.75 10.84 -2.12
N GLU A 147 -26.83 11.51 -0.98
CA GLU A 147 -25.81 11.44 0.08
C GLU A 147 -25.76 10.05 0.71
N GLN A 148 -26.89 9.41 0.98
CA GLN A 148 -26.94 8.01 1.46
C GLN A 148 -26.23 7.07 0.49
N LYS A 149 -26.54 7.11 -0.81
CA LYS A 149 -25.85 6.29 -1.81
C LYS A 149 -24.34 6.52 -1.85
N THR A 150 -23.90 7.76 -1.61
CA THR A 150 -22.47 8.09 -1.58
C THR A 150 -21.81 7.56 -0.32
N ILE A 151 -22.50 7.60 0.82
CA ILE A 151 -22.02 7.00 2.08
C ILE A 151 -21.93 5.48 1.95
N ASP A 152 -22.98 4.82 1.43
CA ASP A 152 -23.02 3.36 1.23
C ASP A 152 -21.88 2.88 0.31
N GLN A 153 -21.59 3.64 -0.76
CA GLN A 153 -20.45 3.40 -1.64
C GLN A 153 -19.11 3.59 -0.92
N LEU A 154 -18.92 4.70 -0.21
CA LEU A 154 -17.69 4.97 0.54
C LEU A 154 -17.44 3.94 1.66
N GLU A 155 -18.49 3.41 2.29
CA GLU A 155 -18.39 2.34 3.28
C GLU A 155 -17.97 1.01 2.63
N THR A 156 -18.58 0.66 1.49
CA THR A 156 -18.22 -0.51 0.68
C THR A 156 -16.76 -0.44 0.23
N ASP A 157 -16.34 0.69 -0.34
CA ASP A 157 -14.96 0.94 -0.79
C ASP A 157 -13.97 0.86 0.38
N ASN A 158 -14.33 1.37 1.56
CA ASN A 158 -13.50 1.26 2.77
C ASN A 158 -13.34 -0.19 3.24
N ILE A 159 -14.41 -0.99 3.18
CA ILE A 159 -14.36 -2.43 3.51
C ILE A 159 -13.47 -3.17 2.50
N GLU A 160 -13.63 -2.92 1.19
CA GLU A 160 -12.79 -3.53 0.16
C GLU A 160 -11.31 -3.15 0.33
N LEU A 161 -11.01 -1.87 0.61
CA LEU A 161 -9.65 -1.40 0.86
C LEU A 161 -9.05 -2.02 2.12
N ARG A 162 -9.81 -2.17 3.21
CA ARG A 162 -9.35 -2.85 4.44
C ARG A 162 -9.01 -4.31 4.16
N ASN A 163 -9.91 -5.04 3.50
CA ASN A 163 -9.70 -6.45 3.15
C ASN A 163 -8.47 -6.63 2.24
N LYS A 164 -8.22 -5.68 1.31
CA LYS A 164 -7.01 -5.68 0.47
C LYS A 164 -5.74 -5.43 1.29
N VAL A 165 -5.77 -4.50 2.25
CA VAL A 165 -4.62 -4.23 3.15
C VAL A 165 -4.32 -5.45 4.02
N GLU A 166 -5.34 -6.09 4.58
CA GLU A 166 -5.23 -7.33 5.37
C GLU A 166 -4.63 -8.47 4.52
N THR A 167 -5.22 -8.75 3.34
CA THR A 167 -4.72 -9.78 2.41
C THR A 167 -3.27 -9.54 1.95
N LEU A 168 -2.86 -8.26 1.82
CA LEU A 168 -1.48 -7.90 1.50
C LEU A 168 -0.55 -8.07 2.70
N SER A 169 -1.02 -7.78 3.91
CA SER A 169 -0.28 -8.01 5.16
C SER A 169 0.01 -9.49 5.37
N ASP A 170 -1.01 -10.35 5.23
CA ASP A 170 -0.87 -11.81 5.38
C ASP A 170 0.17 -12.37 4.39
N ARG A 171 0.13 -11.92 3.13
CA ARG A 171 1.11 -12.30 2.11
C ARG A 171 2.53 -11.83 2.48
N ILE A 172 2.67 -10.63 3.03
CA ILE A 172 3.96 -10.09 3.49
C ILE A 172 4.52 -10.93 4.65
N GLU A 173 3.69 -11.50 5.52
CA GLU A 173 4.14 -12.44 6.56
C GLU A 173 4.53 -13.83 6.02
N GLU A 174 3.89 -14.29 4.93
CA GLU A 174 4.22 -15.57 4.29
C GLU A 174 5.60 -15.53 3.56
N TYR A 175 5.95 -14.40 2.95
CA TYR A 175 7.18 -14.27 2.14
C TYR A 175 8.49 -14.64 2.88
N PRO A 176 8.77 -14.14 4.10
CA PRO A 176 10.00 -14.48 4.82
C PRO A 176 10.14 -15.98 5.15
N GLN A 177 9.04 -16.66 5.49
CA GLN A 177 9.05 -18.10 5.77
C GLN A 177 9.45 -18.89 4.52
N ASN A 178 8.87 -18.53 3.37
CA ASN A 178 9.22 -19.09 2.06
C ASN A 178 10.70 -18.86 1.71
N VAL A 179 11.25 -17.67 1.97
CA VAL A 179 12.69 -17.38 1.75
C VAL A 179 13.59 -18.27 2.63
N HIS A 180 13.27 -18.42 3.92
CA HIS A 180 14.03 -19.30 4.82
C HIS A 180 13.97 -20.77 4.38
N ALA A 181 12.83 -21.24 3.88
CA ALA A 181 12.68 -22.59 3.34
C ALA A 181 13.54 -22.83 2.09
N VAL A 182 13.62 -21.85 1.18
CA VAL A 182 14.49 -21.94 -0.01
C VAL A 182 15.97 -21.93 0.39
N LEU A 183 16.39 -21.05 1.31
CA LEU A 183 17.76 -21.07 1.84
C LEU A 183 18.11 -22.41 2.50
N LYS A 184 17.22 -22.95 3.33
CA LYS A 184 17.41 -24.27 3.96
C LYS A 184 17.52 -25.39 2.92
N SER A 185 16.77 -25.31 1.83
CA SER A 185 16.84 -26.26 0.71
C SER A 185 18.19 -26.21 -0.02
N ILE A 186 18.76 -25.02 -0.23
CA ILE A 186 20.11 -24.86 -0.79
C ILE A 186 21.16 -25.44 0.18
N LEU A 187 21.06 -25.13 1.47
CA LEU A 187 21.96 -25.66 2.50
C LEU A 187 21.90 -27.20 2.59
N TYR A 188 20.72 -27.79 2.43
CA TYR A 188 20.53 -29.24 2.32
C TYR A 188 21.27 -29.83 1.10
N LEU A 189 21.17 -29.22 -0.08
CA LEU A 189 21.88 -29.67 -1.29
C LEU A 189 23.41 -29.64 -1.11
N ILE A 190 23.95 -28.54 -0.55
CA ILE A 190 25.39 -28.41 -0.26
C ILE A 190 25.82 -29.46 0.78
N GLY A 191 25.00 -29.68 1.81
CA GLY A 191 25.25 -30.69 2.83
C GLY A 191 25.27 -32.13 2.28
N ASN A 192 24.38 -32.44 1.32
CA ASN A 192 24.41 -33.71 0.58
C ASN A 192 25.69 -33.86 -0.25
N GLU A 193 26.15 -32.82 -0.96
CA GLU A 193 27.43 -32.85 -1.68
C GLU A 193 28.65 -33.05 -0.75
N LEU A 194 28.54 -32.63 0.51
CA LEU A 194 29.52 -32.84 1.57
C LEU A 194 29.29 -34.17 2.35
N GLN A 195 28.32 -34.98 1.94
CA GLN A 195 27.98 -36.28 2.54
C GLN A 195 27.61 -36.18 4.04
N PHE A 196 26.91 -35.12 4.45
CA PHE A 196 26.42 -34.97 5.82
C PHE A 196 25.58 -36.19 6.23
N GLY A 197 25.75 -36.67 7.46
CA GLY A 197 25.07 -37.88 7.95
C GLY A 197 25.67 -39.22 7.46
N ALA A 198 26.72 -39.21 6.62
CA ALA A 198 27.45 -40.43 6.25
C ALA A 198 28.35 -40.99 7.37
N VAL A 199 28.48 -40.26 8.49
CA VAL A 199 29.25 -40.65 9.66
C VAL A 199 28.33 -40.75 10.88
N ASP A 200 28.58 -41.74 11.75
CA ASP A 200 27.82 -41.97 12.97
C ASP A 200 27.48 -40.67 13.73
N LYS A 201 26.21 -40.57 14.15
CA LYS A 201 25.62 -39.49 14.98
C LYS A 201 25.33 -38.17 14.28
N ASN A 202 25.33 -38.12 12.94
CA ASN A 202 24.91 -36.93 12.17
C ASN A 202 25.68 -35.69 12.65
N CYS A 203 27.00 -35.77 12.57
CA CYS A 203 27.90 -34.95 13.37
C CYS A 203 28.12 -33.51 12.84
N GLU A 204 27.46 -33.15 11.73
CA GLU A 204 27.72 -31.96 10.91
C GLU A 204 26.57 -30.93 10.94
N ARG A 205 26.90 -29.66 10.68
CA ARG A 205 25.97 -28.55 10.48
C ARG A 205 26.51 -27.58 9.43
N ILE A 206 25.62 -26.96 8.68
CA ILE A 206 25.92 -25.84 7.79
C ILE A 206 25.00 -24.67 8.13
N SER A 207 25.52 -23.45 8.07
CA SER A 207 24.76 -22.23 8.36
C SER A 207 25.19 -21.06 7.49
N LEU A 208 24.24 -20.16 7.21
CA LEU A 208 24.44 -18.94 6.44
C LEU A 208 24.17 -17.71 7.30
N HIS A 209 25.17 -16.85 7.41
CA HIS A 209 25.20 -15.67 8.28
C HIS A 209 25.27 -14.41 7.42
N VAL A 210 24.15 -13.70 7.27
CA VAL A 210 24.08 -12.48 6.43
C VAL A 210 24.51 -11.27 7.26
N TYR A 211 25.35 -10.42 6.67
CA TYR A 211 25.86 -9.22 7.33
C TYR A 211 24.83 -8.09 7.30
N ASN A 212 24.54 -7.51 8.47
CA ASN A 212 23.73 -6.32 8.63
C ASN A 212 24.64 -5.09 8.83
N PRO A 213 24.83 -4.24 7.80
CA PRO A 213 25.69 -3.07 7.90
C PRO A 213 25.16 -2.00 8.87
N ALA A 214 23.84 -1.93 9.08
CA ALA A 214 23.25 -0.95 10.01
C ALA A 214 23.49 -1.32 11.49
N ARG A 215 23.60 -2.62 11.81
CA ARG A 215 23.85 -3.12 13.17
C ARG A 215 25.26 -3.65 13.43
N GLN A 216 26.13 -3.66 12.42
CA GLN A 216 27.50 -4.19 12.50
C GLN A 216 27.54 -5.61 13.10
N ASN A 217 26.62 -6.46 12.64
CA ASN A 217 26.44 -7.83 13.13
C ASN A 217 26.04 -8.78 12.00
N PHE A 218 26.06 -10.07 12.31
CA PHE A 218 25.61 -11.15 11.45
C PHE A 218 24.31 -11.73 12.00
N LYS A 219 23.34 -11.97 11.11
CA LYS A 219 22.10 -12.69 11.40
C LYS A 219 22.18 -14.07 10.75
N ALA A 220 21.98 -15.13 11.53
CA ALA A 220 21.79 -16.47 10.98
C ALA A 220 20.48 -16.52 10.18
N CYS A 221 20.57 -16.70 8.86
CA CYS A 221 19.44 -16.68 7.94
C CYS A 221 19.09 -18.07 7.38
N GLY A 222 20.00 -19.03 7.52
CA GLY A 222 19.76 -20.42 7.16
C GLY A 222 20.59 -21.34 8.05
N VAL A 223 20.00 -22.41 8.54
CA VAL A 223 20.69 -23.51 9.21
C VAL A 223 20.16 -24.82 8.63
N TRP A 224 21.08 -25.76 8.39
CA TRP A 224 20.72 -27.14 8.11
C TRP A 224 21.65 -28.13 8.80
N SER A 225 21.07 -29.21 9.34
CA SER A 225 21.82 -30.36 9.84
C SER A 225 21.00 -31.66 9.69
N PRO A 226 21.64 -32.81 9.39
CA PRO A 226 20.99 -34.12 9.50
C PRO A 226 20.65 -34.52 10.95
N ASN A 227 21.13 -33.79 11.96
CA ASN A 227 20.80 -34.00 13.36
C ASN A 227 19.78 -32.93 13.82
N PRO A 228 18.55 -33.32 14.19
CA PRO A 228 17.53 -32.36 14.65
C PRO A 228 17.98 -31.47 15.81
N LYS A 229 18.93 -31.93 16.65
CA LYS A 229 19.49 -31.10 17.73
C LYS A 229 20.31 -29.92 17.22
N TYR A 230 20.95 -30.04 16.06
CA TYR A 230 21.80 -29.01 15.47
C TYR A 230 21.08 -28.23 14.37
N ASP A 231 19.94 -28.74 13.88
CA ASP A 231 19.03 -28.13 12.90
C ASP A 231 18.06 -27.10 13.52
N CYS A 232 18.48 -26.40 14.59
CA CYS A 232 17.68 -25.34 15.21
C CYS A 232 17.96 -23.98 14.55
N HIS A 233 16.91 -23.17 14.40
CA HIS A 233 16.95 -21.87 13.76
C HIS A 233 16.97 -20.70 14.77
N GLU A 234 17.48 -20.95 15.99
CA GLU A 234 17.69 -19.91 16.99
C GLU A 234 18.50 -18.77 16.38
N GLN A 235 18.02 -17.52 16.52
CA GLN A 235 18.61 -16.33 15.90
C GLN A 235 19.93 -15.95 16.57
N LEU A 236 20.97 -16.73 16.29
CA LEU A 236 22.35 -16.49 16.68
C LEU A 236 22.87 -15.22 15.99
N THR A 237 22.58 -14.08 16.60
CA THR A 237 23.14 -12.80 16.22
C THR A 237 24.57 -12.72 16.73
N CYS A 238 25.55 -12.78 15.81
CA CYS A 238 26.97 -12.67 16.16
C CYS A 238 27.45 -11.25 15.86
N THR A 239 28.17 -10.60 16.79
CA THR A 239 28.78 -9.30 16.52
C THR A 239 29.90 -9.43 15.48
N ALA A 240 30.13 -8.42 14.64
CA ALA A 240 31.05 -8.53 13.50
C ALA A 240 32.52 -8.80 13.87
N HIS A 241 32.89 -8.56 15.14
CA HIS A 241 34.25 -8.68 15.67
C HIS A 241 34.45 -9.90 16.60
N LYS A 242 33.55 -10.90 16.53
CA LYS A 242 33.54 -12.04 17.45
C LYS A 242 33.15 -13.35 16.76
N GLY A 243 33.62 -14.47 17.30
CA GLY A 243 33.29 -15.80 16.82
C GLY A 243 34.04 -16.20 15.54
N PHE A 244 33.82 -17.45 15.11
CA PHE A 244 34.43 -17.98 13.89
C PHE A 244 34.02 -17.18 12.64
N VAL A 245 32.76 -16.72 12.58
CA VAL A 245 32.20 -15.91 11.48
C VAL A 245 33.03 -14.64 11.25
N SER A 246 33.47 -13.96 12.32
CA SER A 246 34.33 -12.78 12.22
C SER A 246 35.69 -13.10 11.58
N LYS A 247 36.31 -14.24 11.91
CA LYS A 247 37.58 -14.66 11.30
C LYS A 247 37.47 -14.96 9.81
N VAL A 248 36.37 -15.56 9.37
CA VAL A 248 36.06 -15.71 7.94
C VAL A 248 35.83 -14.35 7.28
N TRP A 249 35.14 -13.43 7.96
CA TRP A 249 34.90 -12.08 7.45
C TRP A 249 36.18 -11.23 7.32
N GLU A 250 37.19 -11.49 8.14
CA GLU A 250 38.50 -10.83 8.02
C GLU A 250 39.35 -11.42 6.86
N GLN A 251 39.28 -12.73 6.63
CA GLN A 251 40.25 -13.47 5.81
C GLN A 251 39.73 -14.01 4.46
N ASP A 252 38.45 -13.77 4.12
CA ASP A 252 37.69 -14.35 3.00
C ASP A 252 37.44 -15.87 3.11
N TRP A 253 38.44 -16.62 3.55
CA TRP A 253 38.38 -18.05 3.85
C TRP A 253 39.05 -18.31 5.20
N TYR A 254 38.46 -19.17 6.02
CA TYR A 254 39.10 -19.61 7.27
C TYR A 254 38.69 -21.05 7.61
N PHE A 255 39.64 -21.83 8.14
CA PHE A 255 39.48 -23.22 8.52
C PHE A 255 40.19 -23.49 9.85
N ASP A 256 39.55 -24.22 10.76
CA ASP A 256 40.12 -24.62 12.04
C ASP A 256 39.65 -26.01 12.47
N ASP A 257 40.57 -26.96 12.50
CA ASP A 257 40.41 -28.34 12.97
C ASP A 257 41.15 -28.60 14.30
N LYS A 258 41.79 -27.57 14.88
CA LYS A 258 42.74 -27.69 16.00
C LYS A 258 42.07 -27.81 17.36
N PHE A 259 40.78 -28.15 17.41
CA PHE A 259 40.03 -28.43 18.64
C PHE A 259 40.29 -29.86 19.15
N THR A 260 41.57 -30.21 19.30
CA THR A 260 42.01 -31.52 19.76
C THR A 260 42.06 -31.58 21.29
N GLY A 261 41.21 -32.42 21.90
CA GLY A 261 41.30 -32.75 23.32
C GLY A 261 40.01 -32.55 24.12
N ASN A 262 40.16 -32.21 25.41
CA ASN A 262 39.07 -32.14 26.37
C ASN A 262 38.39 -30.76 26.43
N SER A 263 37.29 -30.66 27.19
CA SER A 263 36.48 -29.44 27.35
C SER A 263 37.28 -28.20 27.79
N LYS A 264 38.41 -28.35 28.51
CA LYS A 264 39.24 -27.20 28.90
C LYS A 264 39.98 -26.60 27.71
N ILE A 265 40.51 -27.46 26.82
CA ILE A 265 41.19 -27.03 25.59
C ILE A 265 40.19 -26.35 24.64
N TYR A 266 39.01 -26.96 24.48
CA TYR A 266 37.90 -26.37 23.71
C TYR A 266 37.53 -24.98 24.23
N ASN A 267 37.24 -24.85 25.53
CA ASN A 267 36.84 -23.58 26.13
C ASN A 267 37.94 -22.51 26.02
N ASN A 268 39.21 -22.87 26.25
CA ASN A 268 40.34 -21.94 26.12
C ASN A 268 40.49 -21.45 24.67
N ARG A 269 40.32 -22.33 23.67
CA ARG A 269 40.39 -21.95 22.25
C ARG A 269 39.22 -21.02 21.86
N GLN A 270 38.01 -21.34 22.30
CA GLN A 270 36.83 -20.47 22.09
C GLN A 270 36.97 -19.09 22.74
N ALA A 271 37.59 -19.00 23.90
CA ALA A 271 37.84 -17.71 24.56
C ALA A 271 38.96 -16.92 23.86
N ASN A 272 40.10 -17.55 23.56
CA ASN A 272 41.29 -16.85 23.09
C ASN A 272 41.26 -16.49 21.60
N GLU A 273 40.79 -17.40 20.74
CA GLU A 273 40.80 -17.20 19.26
C GLU A 273 39.53 -16.49 18.78
N TYR A 274 38.40 -16.76 19.46
CA TYR A 274 37.06 -16.38 19.01
C TYR A 274 36.33 -15.42 19.97
N GLY A 275 36.95 -15.07 21.10
CA GLY A 275 36.48 -14.04 22.03
C GLY A 275 35.22 -14.41 22.85
N TYR A 276 34.84 -15.69 22.91
CA TYR A 276 33.64 -16.10 23.65
C TYR A 276 33.87 -16.17 25.17
N THR A 277 32.87 -15.73 25.95
CA THR A 277 32.84 -15.96 27.40
C THR A 277 32.43 -17.39 27.71
N LYS A 278 32.69 -17.84 28.95
CA LYS A 278 32.32 -19.18 29.42
C LYS A 278 30.81 -19.44 29.31
N GLU A 279 30.00 -18.40 29.51
CA GLU A 279 28.53 -18.43 29.50
C GLU A 279 28.01 -18.56 28.06
N GLU A 280 28.66 -17.92 27.08
CA GLU A 280 28.37 -18.12 25.66
C GLU A 280 28.79 -19.51 25.19
N ILE A 281 30.00 -19.96 25.57
CA ILE A 281 30.51 -21.31 25.24
C ILE A 281 29.59 -22.42 25.78
N ASN A 282 28.98 -22.20 26.95
CA ASN A 282 28.01 -23.14 27.53
C ASN A 282 26.64 -23.09 26.84
N ARG A 283 26.28 -22.00 26.15
CA ARG A 283 25.06 -21.88 25.33
C ARG A 283 25.23 -22.43 23.91
N LEU A 284 26.45 -22.74 23.47
CA LEU A 284 26.68 -23.39 22.18
C LEU A 284 26.07 -24.81 22.17
N ILE A 285 24.98 -24.97 21.42
CA ILE A 285 24.25 -26.24 21.24
C ILE A 285 25.14 -27.32 20.61
N MET A 286 26.08 -26.89 19.75
CA MET A 286 27.06 -27.73 19.06
C MET A 286 28.48 -27.38 19.52
N ARG A 287 29.27 -28.40 19.89
CA ARG A 287 30.69 -28.26 20.26
C ARG A 287 31.57 -28.76 19.12
N SER A 288 31.60 -27.97 18.06
CA SER A 288 32.27 -28.33 16.82
C SER A 288 33.79 -28.30 16.96
N LYS A 289 34.45 -29.30 16.39
CA LYS A 289 35.90 -29.47 16.43
C LYS A 289 36.58 -29.18 15.10
N VAL A 290 35.81 -29.20 14.02
CA VAL A 290 36.21 -28.74 12.69
C VAL A 290 35.26 -27.65 12.28
N TYR A 291 35.80 -26.55 11.79
CA TYR A 291 35.08 -25.44 11.17
C TYR A 291 35.74 -25.10 9.84
N GLY A 292 34.95 -24.79 8.82
CA GLY A 292 35.40 -24.18 7.57
C GLY A 292 34.36 -23.20 7.09
N GLY A 293 34.78 -21.98 6.75
CA GLY A 293 33.86 -20.94 6.33
C GLY A 293 34.41 -20.06 5.22
N LEU A 294 33.50 -19.63 4.35
CA LEU A 294 33.77 -18.79 3.19
C LEU A 294 32.92 -17.51 3.26
N LYS A 295 33.55 -16.37 3.00
CA LYS A 295 32.87 -15.10 2.77
C LYS A 295 32.18 -15.13 1.40
N ILE A 296 30.90 -14.81 1.38
CA ILE A 296 30.12 -14.62 0.16
C ILE A 296 30.20 -13.15 -0.25
N PHE A 297 30.52 -12.90 -1.51
CA PHE A 297 30.79 -11.57 -2.06
C PHE A 297 29.97 -11.35 -3.32
N ASP A 298 29.33 -10.19 -3.44
CA ASP A 298 28.63 -9.76 -4.65
C ASP A 298 29.65 -9.23 -5.67
N PRO A 299 29.89 -9.93 -6.79
CA PRO A 299 30.85 -9.48 -7.79
C PRO A 299 30.36 -8.26 -8.59
N ALA A 300 29.05 -8.02 -8.67
CA ALA A 300 28.46 -6.90 -9.40
C ALA A 300 28.56 -5.60 -8.59
N HIS A 301 28.25 -5.65 -7.29
CA HIS A 301 28.27 -4.50 -6.39
C HIS A 301 29.61 -4.32 -5.64
N LYS A 302 30.52 -5.30 -5.73
CA LYS A 302 31.80 -5.36 -5.02
C LYS A 302 31.65 -5.27 -3.50
N GLU A 303 30.63 -5.92 -2.96
CA GLU A 303 30.28 -5.89 -1.54
C GLU A 303 30.35 -7.29 -0.91
N ALA A 304 30.88 -7.40 0.29
CA ALA A 304 30.76 -8.61 1.09
C ALA A 304 29.32 -8.71 1.65
N LEU A 305 28.65 -9.85 1.44
CA LEU A 305 27.24 -10.03 1.80
C LEU A 305 27.05 -10.87 3.07
N ALA A 306 27.80 -11.96 3.18
CA ALA A 306 27.54 -13.00 4.17
C ALA A 306 28.77 -13.89 4.42
N VAL A 307 28.62 -14.82 5.35
CA VAL A 307 29.53 -15.95 5.58
C VAL A 307 28.71 -17.24 5.54
N ILE A 308 29.15 -18.22 4.74
CA ILE A 308 28.69 -19.61 4.87
C ILE A 308 29.68 -20.37 5.74
N LEU A 309 29.15 -21.15 6.69
CA LEU A 309 29.91 -21.87 7.71
C LEU A 309 29.50 -23.33 7.73
N VAL A 310 30.46 -24.23 7.53
CA VAL A 310 30.35 -25.67 7.76
C VAL A 310 31.11 -26.04 9.03
N GLU A 311 30.51 -26.87 9.88
CA GLU A 311 31.14 -27.31 11.12
C GLU A 311 30.79 -28.77 11.45
N SER A 312 31.66 -29.44 12.22
CA SER A 312 31.46 -30.82 12.66
C SER A 312 31.98 -31.07 14.07
N THR A 313 31.28 -31.90 14.85
CA THR A 313 31.72 -32.37 16.19
C THR A 313 32.79 -33.49 16.15
N THR A 314 33.14 -33.96 14.94
CA THR A 314 34.10 -35.04 14.69
C THR A 314 35.39 -34.47 14.09
N ASN A 315 36.55 -34.85 14.67
CA ASN A 315 37.86 -34.45 14.16
C ASN A 315 38.11 -35.02 12.77
N ALA A 316 38.82 -34.30 11.91
CA ALA A 316 39.18 -34.73 10.56
C ALA A 316 37.99 -35.19 9.68
N ARG A 317 36.76 -34.74 9.99
CA ARG A 317 35.56 -35.06 9.19
C ARG A 317 35.66 -34.51 7.76
N PHE A 318 36.35 -33.38 7.58
CA PHE A 318 36.57 -32.72 6.30
C PHE A 318 38.02 -32.28 6.19
N SER A 319 38.56 -32.26 4.96
CA SER A 319 39.79 -31.53 4.66
C SER A 319 39.47 -30.07 4.32
N GLU A 320 40.45 -29.17 4.53
CA GLU A 320 40.32 -27.76 4.16
C GLU A 320 40.02 -27.60 2.65
N GLU A 321 40.76 -28.33 1.80
CA GLU A 321 40.60 -28.31 0.35
C GLU A 321 39.19 -28.73 -0.09
N GLN A 322 38.63 -29.78 0.51
CA GLN A 322 37.28 -30.26 0.20
C GLN A 322 36.22 -29.19 0.51
N LEU A 323 36.27 -28.60 1.72
CA LEU A 323 35.32 -27.55 2.09
C LEU A 323 35.50 -26.29 1.23
N ARG A 324 36.74 -25.86 1.01
CA ARG A 324 37.04 -24.66 0.23
C ARG A 324 36.55 -24.79 -1.20
N GLY A 325 36.86 -25.91 -1.86
CA GLY A 325 36.42 -26.18 -3.23
C GLY A 325 34.90 -26.22 -3.35
N LYS A 326 34.23 -26.94 -2.45
CA LYS A 326 32.76 -27.06 -2.47
C LYS A 326 32.03 -25.76 -2.14
N LEU A 327 32.47 -25.01 -1.13
CA LEU A 327 31.84 -23.73 -0.78
C LEU A 327 32.13 -22.67 -1.86
N ALA A 328 33.32 -22.66 -2.47
CA ALA A 328 33.64 -21.75 -3.57
C ALA A 328 32.80 -22.02 -4.82
N GLN A 329 32.56 -23.30 -5.16
CA GLN A 329 31.68 -23.70 -6.27
C GLN A 329 30.25 -23.18 -6.11
N GLN A 330 29.75 -23.14 -4.87
CA GLN A 330 28.36 -22.76 -4.56
C GLN A 330 28.19 -21.25 -4.26
N SER A 331 29.29 -20.55 -3.98
CA SER A 331 29.31 -19.13 -3.60
C SER A 331 28.56 -18.19 -4.57
N PRO A 332 28.66 -18.32 -5.92
CA PRO A 332 27.94 -17.45 -6.84
C PRO A 332 26.41 -17.54 -6.70
N TYR A 333 25.87 -18.76 -6.60
CA TYR A 333 24.43 -19.00 -6.43
C TYR A 333 23.92 -18.48 -5.08
N ILE A 334 24.71 -18.66 -4.01
CA ILE A 334 24.39 -18.13 -2.69
C ILE A 334 24.40 -16.60 -2.72
N SER A 335 25.36 -15.98 -3.42
CA SER A 335 25.45 -14.52 -3.55
C SER A 335 24.22 -13.94 -4.26
N GLU A 336 23.84 -14.50 -5.41
CA GLU A 336 22.66 -14.07 -6.17
C GLU A 336 21.38 -14.16 -5.32
N MET A 337 21.20 -15.28 -4.61
CA MET A 337 20.09 -15.49 -3.68
C MET A 337 20.05 -14.47 -2.53
N ILE A 338 21.20 -14.15 -1.92
CA ILE A 338 21.24 -13.15 -0.85
C ILE A 338 20.92 -11.77 -1.41
N THR A 339 21.48 -11.38 -2.56
CA THR A 339 21.20 -10.08 -3.19
C THR A 339 19.71 -9.95 -3.54
N LEU A 340 19.07 -11.01 -4.07
CA LEU A 340 17.63 -11.02 -4.39
C LEU A 340 16.74 -10.86 -3.15
N PHE A 341 17.08 -11.50 -2.03
CA PHE A 341 16.23 -11.52 -0.83
C PHE A 341 16.71 -10.63 0.33
N ARG A 342 17.74 -9.79 0.12
CA ARG A 342 18.46 -9.06 1.18
C ARG A 342 17.55 -8.25 2.12
N SER A 343 16.54 -7.58 1.56
CA SER A 343 15.55 -6.79 2.29
C SER A 343 14.73 -7.62 3.27
N PHE A 344 14.31 -8.83 2.86
CA PHE A 344 13.55 -9.76 3.70
C PHE A 344 14.45 -10.39 4.78
N LEU A 345 15.65 -10.84 4.40
CA LEU A 345 16.60 -11.50 5.31
C LEU A 345 17.00 -10.60 6.50
N LEU A 346 17.24 -9.32 6.22
CA LEU A 346 17.62 -8.33 7.23
C LEU A 346 16.43 -7.63 7.92
N SER A 347 15.19 -7.95 7.55
CA SER A 347 14.01 -7.38 8.21
C SER A 347 13.85 -7.88 9.66
N ASP A 348 13.38 -7.00 10.54
CA ASP A 348 13.09 -7.30 11.95
C ASP A 348 11.71 -7.94 12.17
N ALA A 349 10.80 -7.87 11.18
CA ALA A 349 9.45 -8.43 11.28
C ALA A 349 9.45 -9.93 11.61
N VAL A 350 10.44 -10.67 11.09
CA VAL A 350 10.64 -12.11 11.34
C VAL A 350 11.14 -12.38 12.78
N SER A 351 11.74 -11.40 13.44
CA SER A 351 12.32 -11.59 14.78
C SER A 351 11.27 -11.58 15.90
N ALA A 352 10.12 -10.92 15.69
CA ALA A 352 9.08 -10.82 16.73
C ALA A 352 8.26 -12.11 16.94
N GLN A 353 8.17 -13.00 15.95
CA GLN A 353 7.31 -14.19 16.01
C GLN A 353 7.95 -15.44 16.68
N HIS A 354 9.19 -15.35 17.18
CA HIS A 354 9.87 -16.46 17.86
C HIS A 354 10.34 -16.16 19.30
N GLU A 355 10.16 -14.93 19.79
CA GLU A 355 10.37 -14.58 21.21
C GLU A 355 9.08 -14.72 22.05
N GLY A 356 7.99 -15.21 21.45
CA GLY A 356 6.63 -15.25 22.03
C GLY A 356 6.02 -16.64 22.22
N VAL A 357 6.82 -17.66 22.57
CA VAL A 357 6.35 -19.02 22.94
C VAL A 357 7.05 -19.50 24.21
#